data_AF-A0AAD7DX13-F1
#
_entry.id   AF-A0AAD7DX13-F1
#
_cell.length_a   1.000
_cell.length_b   1.000
_cell.length_c   1.000
_cell.angle_alpha   90.00
_cell.angle_beta   90.00
_cell.angle_gamma   90.00
#
_symmetry.space_group_name_H-M   'P 1'
#
loop_
_entity.id
_entity.type
_entity.pdbx_description
1 polymer ?
#
loop_
_entity_poly.entity_id
_entity_poly.type
_entity_poly.pdbx_seq_one_letter_code
_entity_poly.pdbx_strand_id
1 'polypeptide(L)'
;MSAQVAVGKLNEDAASSAQLAKLVFFSLSLGIIPIASYFASLKYLWNGNATYAALTAVVGANLVLVGYITTSILDDKRTTAPSPPKESKKTQ
;
A
#
# COMPACT_ATOMS: atom_id res chain seq x y z
N MET A 1 20.79 27.72 4.64
CA MET A 1 19.32 27.64 4.46
C MET A 1 18.91 27.02 3.12
N SER A 2 19.61 27.27 2.01
CA SER A 2 19.26 26.75 0.67
C SER A 2 19.34 25.21 0.52
N ALA A 3 20.34 24.56 1.14
CA ALA A 3 20.49 23.10 1.07
C ALA A 3 19.37 22.34 1.80
N GLN A 4 18.88 22.88 2.92
CA GLN A 4 17.80 22.26 3.70
C GLN A 4 16.45 22.35 2.99
N VAL A 5 16.21 23.44 2.25
CA VAL A 5 15.01 23.62 1.42
C VAL A 5 15.03 22.69 0.20
N ALA A 6 16.20 22.48 -0.43
CA ALA A 6 16.35 21.53 -1.52
C ALA A 6 16.11 20.08 -1.07
N VAL A 7 16.64 19.69 0.09
CA VAL A 7 16.41 18.36 0.68
C VAL A 7 14.95 18.16 1.10
N GLY A 8 14.28 19.22 1.58
CA GLY A 8 12.84 19.19 1.89
C GLY A 8 11.97 18.87 0.67
N LYS A 9 12.19 19.58 -0.44
CA LYS A 9 11.46 19.34 -1.70
C LYS A 9 11.67 17.94 -2.26
N LEU A 10 12.90 17.44 -2.26
CA LEU A 10 13.20 16.08 -2.72
C LEU A 10 12.46 15.02 -1.89
N ASN A 11 12.28 15.26 -0.60
CA ASN A 11 11.56 14.35 0.30
C ASN A 11 10.03 14.43 0.12
N GLU A 12 9.49 15.62 -0.17
CA GLU A 12 8.07 15.82 -0.53
C GLU A 12 7.73 15.16 -1.88
N ASP A 13 8.58 15.32 -2.88
CA ASP A 13 8.41 14.68 -4.20
C ASP A 13 8.51 13.15 -4.09
N ALA A 14 9.44 12.64 -3.27
CA ALA A 14 9.58 11.21 -3.00
C ALA A 14 8.36 10.64 -2.25
N ALA A 15 7.80 11.38 -1.28
CA ALA A 15 6.59 10.97 -0.57
C ALA A 15 5.36 10.94 -1.51
N SER A 16 5.19 11.97 -2.33
CA SER A 16 4.10 12.06 -3.32
C SER A 16 4.15 10.91 -4.34
N SER A 17 5.33 10.64 -4.89
CA SER A 17 5.53 9.56 -5.87
C SER A 17 5.32 8.17 -5.27
N ALA A 18 5.73 7.95 -4.02
CA ALA A 18 5.46 6.71 -3.30
C ALA A 18 3.96 6.48 -3.04
N GLN A 19 3.20 7.54 -2.74
CA GLN A 19 1.74 7.50 -2.57
C GLN A 19 1.03 7.10 -3.86
N LEU A 20 1.40 7.74 -4.98
CA LEU A 20 0.83 7.44 -6.30
C LEU A 20 1.12 5.99 -6.71
N ALA A 21 2.34 5.50 -6.47
CA ALA A 21 2.71 4.12 -6.76
C ALA A 21 1.86 3.12 -5.96
N LYS A 22 1.63 3.38 -4.66
CA LYS A 22 0.75 2.54 -3.82
C LYS A 22 -0.69 2.57 -4.31
N LEU A 23 -1.23 3.73 -4.68
CA LEU A 23 -2.60 3.84 -5.17
C LEU A 23 -2.80 3.02 -6.44
N VAL A 24 -1.86 3.12 -7.40
CA VAL A 24 -1.87 2.30 -8.62
C VAL A 24 -1.76 0.82 -8.29
N PHE A 25 -0.85 0.44 -7.38
CA PHE A 25 -0.67 -0.95 -6.95
C PHE A 25 -1.96 -1.54 -6.34
N PHE A 26 -2.61 -0.81 -5.43
CA PHE A 26 -3.84 -1.28 -4.78
C PHE A 26 -5.03 -1.28 -5.75
N SER A 27 -5.10 -0.33 -6.67
CA SER A 27 -6.11 -0.30 -7.74
C SER A 27 -6.01 -1.55 -8.63
N LEU A 28 -4.79 -1.88 -9.09
CA LEU A 28 -4.55 -3.10 -9.85
C LEU A 28 -4.82 -4.36 -9.02
N SER A 29 -4.40 -4.37 -7.76
CA SER A 29 -4.61 -5.50 -6.84
C SER A 29 -6.10 -5.80 -6.63
N LEU A 30 -6.95 -4.77 -6.56
CA LEU A 30 -8.39 -4.93 -6.40
C LEU A 30 -9.06 -5.62 -7.60
N GLY A 31 -8.49 -5.50 -8.80
CA GLY A 31 -8.91 -6.29 -9.96
C GLY A 31 -8.29 -7.68 -9.95
N ILE A 32 -6.97 -7.76 -9.86
CA ILE A 32 -6.22 -9.00 -10.07
C ILE A 32 -6.48 -10.03 -8.97
N ILE A 33 -6.46 -9.63 -7.68
CA ILE A 33 -6.55 -10.57 -6.56
C ILE A 33 -7.92 -11.25 -6.50
N PRO A 34 -9.07 -10.55 -6.57
CA PRO A 34 -10.38 -11.20 -6.54
C PRO A 34 -10.61 -12.09 -7.76
N ILE A 35 -10.18 -11.65 -8.95
CA ILE A 35 -10.29 -12.45 -10.19
C ILE A 35 -9.44 -13.72 -10.07
N ALA A 36 -8.18 -13.60 -9.67
CA ALA A 36 -7.31 -14.74 -9.47
C ALA A 36 -7.86 -15.69 -8.39
N SER A 37 -8.37 -15.14 -7.29
CA SER A 37 -8.99 -15.89 -6.20
C SER A 37 -10.22 -16.67 -6.67
N TYR A 38 -11.07 -16.07 -7.52
CA TYR A 38 -12.22 -16.74 -8.13
C TYR A 38 -11.78 -17.95 -8.96
N PHE A 39 -10.92 -17.75 -9.95
CA PHE A 39 -10.53 -18.84 -10.85
C PHE A 39 -9.69 -19.92 -10.16
N ALA A 40 -8.82 -19.54 -9.22
CA ALA A 40 -8.06 -20.48 -8.42
C ALA A 40 -8.98 -21.33 -7.54
N SER A 41 -9.91 -20.70 -6.81
CA SER A 41 -10.83 -21.42 -5.93
C SER A 41 -11.83 -22.28 -6.70
N LEU A 42 -12.29 -21.82 -7.87
CA LEU A 42 -13.17 -22.57 -8.76
C LEU A 42 -12.53 -23.90 -9.19
N LYS A 43 -11.24 -23.88 -9.55
CA LYS A 43 -10.54 -25.05 -10.08
C LYS A 43 -9.96 -25.97 -9.00
N TYR A 44 -9.45 -25.41 -7.89
CA TYR A 44 -8.69 -26.19 -6.91
C TYR A 44 -9.40 -26.44 -5.58
N LEU A 45 -10.33 -25.56 -5.16
CA LEU A 45 -10.98 -25.67 -3.85
C LEU A 45 -12.40 -26.24 -3.95
N TRP A 46 -13.16 -25.81 -4.96
CA TRP A 46 -14.62 -25.99 -4.97
C TRP A 46 -15.15 -26.85 -6.13
N ASN A 47 -14.27 -27.55 -6.88
CA ASN A 47 -14.65 -28.49 -7.94
C ASN A 47 -15.65 -27.91 -8.98
N GLY A 48 -15.50 -26.63 -9.33
CA GLY A 48 -16.37 -25.94 -10.28
C GLY A 48 -17.61 -25.27 -9.69
N ASN A 49 -17.80 -25.27 -8.36
CA ASN A 49 -18.90 -24.54 -7.75
C ASN A 49 -18.64 -23.02 -7.76
N ALA A 50 -19.30 -22.34 -8.69
CA ALA A 50 -19.17 -20.90 -8.90
C ALA A 50 -19.62 -20.05 -7.71
N THR A 51 -20.58 -20.50 -6.90
CA THR A 51 -21.09 -19.75 -5.75
C THR A 51 -20.05 -19.64 -4.65
N TYR A 52 -19.40 -20.75 -4.29
CA TYR A 52 -18.33 -20.73 -3.27
C TYR A 52 -17.07 -20.02 -3.78
N ALA A 53 -16.77 -20.15 -5.08
CA ALA A 53 -15.67 -19.41 -5.69
C ALA A 53 -15.92 -17.88 -5.67
N ALA A 54 -17.16 -17.44 -5.96
CA ALA A 54 -17.54 -16.04 -5.89
C ALA A 54 -17.44 -15.49 -4.46
N LEU A 55 -17.89 -16.26 -3.45
CA LEU A 55 -17.71 -15.89 -2.04
C LEU A 55 -16.23 -15.72 -1.69
N THR A 56 -15.37 -16.63 -2.16
CA THR A 56 -13.92 -16.56 -1.92
C THR A 56 -13.32 -15.30 -2.55
N ALA A 57 -13.77 -14.92 -3.75
CA ALA A 57 -13.34 -13.69 -4.42
C ALA A 57 -13.79 -12.42 -3.68
N VAL A 58 -15.03 -12.39 -3.18
CA VAL A 58 -15.54 -11.27 -2.36
C VAL A 58 -14.73 -11.13 -1.07
N VAL A 59 -14.40 -12.24 -0.41
CA VAL A 59 -13.50 -12.22 0.75
C VAL A 59 -12.13 -11.68 0.35
N GLY A 60 -11.57 -12.13 -0.77
CA GLY A 60 -10.29 -11.63 -1.31
C GLY A 60 -10.30 -10.11 -1.57
N ALA A 61 -11.39 -9.57 -2.14
CA ALA A 61 -11.52 -8.13 -2.37
C ALA A 61 -11.53 -7.32 -1.07
N ASN A 62 -12.23 -7.81 -0.04
CA ASN A 62 -12.27 -7.17 1.27
C ASN A 62 -10.90 -7.22 1.97
N LEU A 63 -10.12 -8.29 1.78
CA LEU A 63 -8.74 -8.35 2.29
C LEU A 63 -7.84 -7.29 1.65
N VAL A 64 -7.96 -7.07 0.34
CA VAL A 64 -7.23 -5.99 -0.36
C VAL A 64 -7.62 -4.63 0.20
N LEU A 65 -8.91 -4.39 0.40
CA LEU A 65 -9.43 -3.14 0.98
C LEU A 65 -8.86 -2.87 2.37
N VAL A 66 -8.91 -3.87 3.26
CA VAL A 66 -8.34 -3.76 4.62
C VAL A 66 -6.83 -3.54 4.57
N GLY A 67 -6.13 -4.22 3.66
CA GLY A 67 -4.69 -4.04 3.45
C GLY A 67 -4.34 -2.61 3.00
N TYR A 68 -5.12 -2.04 2.08
CA TYR A 68 -4.97 -0.64 1.66
C TYR A 68 -5.16 0.32 2.83
N ILE A 69 -6.27 0.20 3.56
CA ILE A 69 -6.58 1.07 4.69
C ILE A 69 -5.47 1.01 5.75
N THR A 70 -5.03 -0.20 6.11
CA THR A 70 -3.98 -0.39 7.11
C THR A 70 -2.65 0.24 6.67
N THR A 71 -2.29 0.06 5.40
CA THR A 71 -1.06 0.64 4.84
C THR A 71 -1.14 2.16 4.80
N SER A 72 -2.28 2.72 4.41
CA SER A 72 -2.51 4.17 4.38
C SER A 72 -2.43 4.78 5.79
N ILE A 73 -3.04 4.16 6.80
CA ILE A 73 -2.95 4.64 8.19
C ILE A 73 -1.50 4.58 8.71
N LEU A 74 -0.76 3.53 8.36
CA LEU A 74 0.64 3.43 8.78
C LEU A 74 1.52 4.51 8.11
N ASP A 75 1.21 4.85 6.86
CA ASP A 75 1.92 5.88 6.13
C ASP A 75 1.63 7.29 6.69
N ASP A 76 0.36 7.58 7.00
CA ASP A 76 -0.05 8.82 7.67
C ASP A 76 0.69 9.02 9.00
N LYS A 77 0.86 7.94 9.78
CA LYS A 77 1.63 7.97 11.04
C LYS A 77 3.12 8.27 10.83
N ARG A 78 3.73 7.75 9.77
CA ARG A 78 5.15 7.97 9.47
C ARG A 78 5.43 9.40 9.03
N THR A 79 4.51 10.01 8.31
CA THR A 79 4.60 11.42 7.89
C THR A 79 4.43 12.39 9.08
N THR A 80 3.76 11.95 10.15
CA THR A 80 3.51 12.76 11.36
C THR A 80 4.58 12.55 12.46
N ALA A 81 5.42 11.52 12.36
CA ALA A 81 6.48 11.28 13.34
C ALA A 81 7.61 12.32 13.14
N PRO A 82 7.99 13.10 14.18
CA PRO A 82 9.09 14.03 14.06
C PRO A 82 10.37 13.24 13.79
N SER A 83 11.03 13.53 12.66
CA SER A 83 12.38 13.06 12.38
C SER A 83 13.24 13.27 13.63
N PRO A 84 13.88 12.22 14.21
CA PRO A 84 14.78 12.42 15.33
C PRO A 84 15.83 13.44 14.89
N PRO A 85 16.13 14.46 15.71
CA PRO A 85 17.07 15.49 15.33
C PRO A 85 18.37 14.79 15.00
N LYS A 86 18.82 14.93 13.75
CA LYS A 86 20.19 14.59 13.37
C LYS A 86 21.07 15.55 14.17
N GLU A 87 21.49 15.08 15.34
CA GLU A 87 22.44 15.73 16.20
C GLU A 87 23.65 16.09 15.33
N SER A 88 23.83 17.38 15.11
CA SER A 88 25.03 17.91 14.50
C SER A 88 26.16 17.60 15.47
N LYS A 89 26.88 16.50 15.26
CA LYS A 89 28.22 16.35 15.81
C LYS A 89 29.12 17.39 15.13
N LYS A 90 29.09 18.60 15.67
CA LYS A 90 30.24 19.51 15.73
C LYS A 90 31.28 18.86 16.67
N THR A 91 32.55 19.22 16.43
CA THR A 91 33.80 18.78 17.10
C THR A 91 34.49 17.67 16.29
N GLN A 92 35.64 17.89 15.66
CA GLN A 92 36.64 18.96 15.76
C GLN A 92 37.41 19.05 14.43
#